data_AF-A0ABD1XF58-F1
#
_entry.id   AF-A0ABD1XF58-F1
#
_cell.length_a   1.000
_cell.length_b   1.000
_cell.length_c   1.000
_cell.angle_alpha   90.00
_cell.angle_beta   90.00
_cell.angle_gamma   90.00
#
_symmetry.space_group_name_H-M   'P 1'
#
loop_
_entity.id
_entity.type
_entity.pdbx_description
1 polymer ?
#
loop_
_entity_poly.entity_id
_entity_poly.type
_entity_poly.pdbx_seq_one_letter_code
_entity_poly.pdbx_strand_id
1 'polypeptide(L)'
;MSPSRALTLIVIFCALLECNSNHMHVAGQAVTSRRTLLQVQTTEDDVNAFLDGVEDSVMNLAGFVLSNYRRRQALWESGTCKTRCSVLSCSTRQLTETNRQCLELPEENKVFSSQFCELSPGNYTRCSKAAFSVESYVRLPGIPVDLDTGKISPDQQLTICSQQDLDQQIFQRILFPNGTRPDKIAWSMFGASNGVLRTYPGLELLPIICQNNRFDPRKRPWYRSMMGVSKQVVILLDLGSSLMANRISNTETTSLFDATVKIVGEFLDTLSTGDTVSVYTFGSTSPVNVGKVVMPDTSNDSVVNETLTPLKAAMEDISATFNAAPANLTAALKYLLSNNRGFNTSLNNSLKVILIFTGGKLAEGPTLSVPSISSIEQALTTLKIKLFIYQWKKLQSSDPTFTDLKTAACDLNAYYDEIPRGYILDDPLSALQSFYSYVAKIRYTLKKGKPLWTASYGPYNGLEDVIAVSYPVFDGDYLVGVAVITIFENLGQLWESVINERKDEDIVTNPGPSLNCSASLSSMDVAVPGLGNSNGGLCSGSNLAAQSYEARTCCEAQCNQIQLGGSSGIKLSVGAIVGTAIGGCLLIIVLIFLWFRKAIWRFPTMKKTVPGNGGLVTEATEPAKSPESVFSRFMG
;
A
#
# COMPACT_ATOMS: atom_id res chain seq x y z
N MET A 1 55.54 -14.58 -29.93
CA MET A 1 56.22 -15.00 -28.67
C MET A 1 55.95 -16.49 -28.48
N SER A 2 56.86 -17.27 -27.87
CA SER A 2 56.78 -18.73 -27.86
C SER A 2 55.81 -19.30 -26.80
N PRO A 3 55.27 -20.53 -26.99
CA PRO A 3 54.35 -21.16 -26.02
C PRO A 3 55.00 -21.52 -24.67
N SER A 4 56.34 -21.52 -24.61
CA SER A 4 57.15 -22.09 -23.52
C SER A 4 57.13 -21.34 -22.18
N ARG A 5 56.35 -20.26 -22.02
CA ARG A 5 56.17 -19.55 -20.74
C ARG A 5 54.83 -19.80 -20.05
N ALA A 6 53.84 -20.40 -20.72
CA ALA A 6 52.54 -20.68 -20.11
C ALA A 6 52.58 -21.88 -19.15
N LEU A 7 53.36 -22.92 -19.47
CA LEU A 7 53.41 -24.16 -18.68
C LEU A 7 54.04 -23.96 -17.28
N THR A 8 55.02 -23.07 -17.16
CA THR A 8 55.80 -22.89 -15.93
C THR A 8 54.99 -22.30 -14.77
N LEU A 9 54.02 -21.40 -15.04
CA LEU A 9 53.18 -20.84 -13.98
C LEU A 9 52.17 -21.86 -13.41
N ILE A 10 51.69 -22.80 -14.22
CA ILE A 10 50.69 -23.78 -13.78
C ILE A 10 51.30 -24.78 -12.79
N VAL A 11 52.55 -25.21 -13.03
CA VAL A 11 53.27 -26.15 -12.13
C VAL A 11 53.51 -25.53 -10.74
N ILE A 12 53.81 -24.23 -10.66
CA ILE A 12 54.05 -23.53 -9.39
C ILE A 12 52.77 -23.42 -8.55
N PHE A 13 51.60 -23.27 -9.19
CA PHE A 13 50.34 -23.08 -8.45
C PHE A 13 49.82 -24.38 -7.82
N CYS A 14 50.03 -25.55 -8.44
CA CYS A 14 49.65 -26.84 -7.84
C CYS A 14 50.53 -27.20 -6.62
N ALA A 15 51.83 -26.89 -6.68
CA ALA A 15 52.78 -27.22 -5.60
C ALA A 15 52.47 -26.54 -4.25
N LEU A 16 51.69 -25.46 -4.26
CA LEU A 16 51.26 -24.74 -3.06
C LEU A 16 49.95 -25.26 -2.44
N LEU A 17 49.24 -26.20 -3.09
CA LEU A 17 47.94 -26.70 -2.64
C LEU A 17 47.95 -28.11 -2.04
N GLU A 18 49.00 -28.90 -2.25
CA GLU A 18 49.10 -30.28 -1.73
C GLU A 18 49.87 -30.40 -0.39
N CYS A 19 50.51 -29.32 0.08
CA CYS A 19 51.30 -29.32 1.32
C CYS A 19 50.46 -29.12 2.61
N ASN A 20 49.36 -29.86 2.80
CA ASN A 20 48.87 -30.15 4.15
C ASN A 20 47.97 -31.40 4.27
N SER A 21 48.56 -32.60 4.21
CA SER A 21 47.91 -33.79 4.78
C SER A 21 48.93 -34.78 5.37
N ASN A 22 48.58 -35.34 6.53
CA ASN A 22 49.13 -36.57 7.14
C ASN A 22 50.64 -36.63 7.43
N HIS A 23 51.08 -36.15 8.61
CA HIS A 23 51.35 -37.01 9.77
C HIS A 23 52.15 -36.31 10.88
N MET A 24 51.59 -36.21 12.08
CA MET A 24 52.36 -36.20 13.34
C MET A 24 51.58 -36.93 14.44
N HIS A 25 52.30 -37.72 15.24
CA HIS A 25 51.82 -38.38 16.45
C HIS A 25 52.57 -37.80 17.66
N VAL A 26 52.05 -38.09 18.87
CA VAL A 26 52.67 -37.86 20.20
C VAL A 26 52.43 -36.47 20.82
N ALA A 27 52.29 -36.47 22.16
CA ALA A 27 52.22 -35.35 23.11
C ALA A 27 51.02 -34.40 23.00
N GLY A 28 50.04 -34.57 23.90
CA GLY A 28 48.97 -33.60 24.12
C GLY A 28 49.31 -32.59 25.21
N GLN A 29 49.12 -31.30 24.91
CA GLN A 29 48.89 -30.24 25.90
C GLN A 29 47.73 -29.36 25.42
N ALA A 30 46.81 -29.01 26.31
CA ALA A 30 45.59 -28.29 25.97
C ALA A 30 45.85 -26.78 25.85
N VAL A 31 46.13 -26.30 24.64
CA VAL A 31 46.21 -24.86 24.34
C VAL A 31 44.80 -24.33 24.04
N THR A 32 44.20 -23.63 24.99
CA THR A 32 42.87 -23.01 24.83
C THR A 32 42.93 -21.83 23.88
N SER A 33 42.69 -22.08 22.59
CA SER A 33 42.57 -21.03 21.57
C SER A 33 41.27 -20.22 21.79
N ARG A 34 41.39 -19.08 22.48
CA ARG A 34 40.35 -18.04 22.45
C ARG A 34 40.33 -17.43 21.05
N ARG A 35 39.44 -17.92 20.18
CA ARG A 35 38.95 -17.12 19.05
C ARG A 35 38.16 -15.94 19.62
N THR A 36 38.83 -14.81 19.80
CA THR A 36 38.15 -13.53 19.99
C THR A 36 37.36 -13.25 18.72
N LEU A 37 36.04 -13.43 18.77
CA LEU A 37 35.15 -12.88 17.75
C LEU A 37 35.26 -11.37 17.82
N LEU A 38 35.91 -10.78 16.81
CA LEU A 38 35.73 -9.37 16.49
C LEU A 38 34.26 -9.20 16.08
N GLN A 39 33.43 -8.77 17.03
CA GLN A 39 32.14 -8.18 16.68
C GLN A 39 32.44 -6.95 15.84
N VAL A 40 32.05 -6.98 14.57
CA VAL A 40 32.04 -5.79 13.73
C VAL A 40 30.98 -4.88 14.33
N GLN A 41 31.44 -3.82 14.99
CA GLN A 41 30.57 -2.86 15.64
C GLN A 41 29.85 -2.05 14.57
N THR A 42 28.53 -2.14 14.51
CA THR A 42 27.70 -1.45 13.51
C THR A 42 27.97 0.06 13.56
N THR A 43 28.31 0.63 12.41
CA THR A 43 28.60 2.05 12.25
C THR A 43 27.36 2.83 11.83
N GLU A 44 27.41 4.15 11.96
CA GLU A 44 26.37 5.05 11.48
C GLU A 44 26.17 4.94 9.95
N ASP A 45 27.25 4.70 9.20
CA ASP A 45 27.22 4.42 7.75
C ASP A 45 26.48 3.10 7.44
N ASP A 46 26.70 2.03 8.22
CA ASP A 46 25.99 0.75 8.06
C ASP A 46 24.48 0.92 8.28
N VAL A 47 24.08 1.69 9.31
CA VAL A 47 22.68 1.98 9.62
C VAL A 47 22.05 2.83 8.50
N ASN A 48 22.73 3.89 8.05
CA ASN A 48 22.23 4.72 6.97
C ASN A 48 22.08 3.94 5.66
N ALA A 49 23.08 3.14 5.25
CA ALA A 49 23.01 2.31 4.05
C ALA A 49 21.88 1.27 4.10
N PHE A 50 21.58 0.72 5.28
CA PHE A 50 20.43 -0.16 5.47
C PHE A 50 19.10 0.60 5.33
N LEU A 51 18.96 1.76 5.97
CA LEU A 51 17.73 2.57 5.94
C LEU A 51 17.46 3.14 4.54
N ASP A 52 18.50 3.53 3.80
CA ASP A 52 18.42 3.90 2.38
C ASP A 52 17.91 2.72 1.52
N GLY A 53 18.44 1.52 1.74
CA GLY A 53 17.97 0.30 1.07
C GLY A 53 16.51 -0.06 1.40
N VAL A 54 16.02 0.32 2.59
CA VAL A 54 14.61 0.17 3.00
C VAL A 54 13.72 1.26 2.38
N GLU A 55 14.21 2.49 2.25
CA GLU A 55 13.55 3.58 1.50
C GLU A 55 13.39 3.22 0.01
N ASP A 56 14.45 2.75 -0.65
CA ASP A 56 14.38 2.22 -2.01
C ASP A 56 13.44 1.02 -2.13
N SER A 57 13.43 0.13 -1.13
CA SER A 57 12.56 -1.05 -1.13
C SER A 57 11.07 -0.68 -1.09
N VAL A 58 10.66 0.32 -0.30
CA VAL A 58 9.24 0.74 -0.23
C VAL A 58 8.81 1.50 -1.50
N MET A 59 9.71 2.25 -2.14
CA MET A 59 9.47 2.85 -3.45
C MET A 59 9.32 1.80 -4.56
N ASN A 60 10.17 0.76 -4.57
CA ASN A 60 10.04 -0.35 -5.51
C ASN A 60 8.72 -1.12 -5.31
N LEU A 61 8.33 -1.39 -4.06
CA LEU A 61 7.03 -1.98 -3.72
C LEU A 61 5.86 -1.16 -4.28
N ALA A 62 5.86 0.17 -4.11
CA ALA A 62 4.86 1.06 -4.70
C ALA A 62 4.79 0.94 -6.24
N GLY A 63 5.92 0.80 -6.91
CA GLY A 63 5.99 0.56 -8.36
C GLY A 63 5.31 -0.75 -8.80
N PHE A 64 5.53 -1.85 -8.06
CA PHE A 64 4.85 -3.13 -8.32
C PHE A 64 3.35 -3.05 -8.05
N VAL A 65 2.92 -2.41 -6.96
CA VAL A 65 1.49 -2.19 -6.64
C VAL A 65 0.78 -1.46 -7.79
N LEU A 66 1.37 -0.37 -8.31
CA LEU A 66 0.80 0.40 -9.42
C LEU A 66 0.73 -0.41 -10.73
N SER A 67 1.76 -1.21 -11.01
CA SER A 67 1.77 -2.10 -12.19
C SER A 67 0.66 -3.16 -12.13
N ASN A 68 0.48 -3.77 -10.97
CA ASN A 68 -0.58 -4.74 -10.72
C ASN A 68 -1.97 -4.09 -10.75
N TYR A 69 -2.13 -2.88 -10.17
CA TYR A 69 -3.38 -2.11 -10.17
C TYR A 69 -3.83 -1.78 -11.60
N ARG A 70 -2.95 -1.22 -12.43
CA ARG A 70 -3.25 -0.91 -13.84
C ARG A 70 -3.57 -2.13 -14.70
N ARG A 71 -3.22 -3.33 -14.23
CA ARG A 71 -3.50 -4.62 -14.88
C ARG A 71 -4.65 -5.40 -14.24
N ARG A 72 -5.33 -4.87 -13.22
CA ARG A 72 -6.22 -5.64 -12.34
C ARG A 72 -7.36 -6.38 -13.03
N GLN A 73 -7.95 -5.80 -14.07
CA GLN A 73 -8.97 -6.47 -14.90
C GLN A 73 -8.38 -7.66 -15.67
N ALA A 74 -7.25 -7.49 -16.36
CA ALA A 74 -6.62 -8.58 -17.12
C ALA A 74 -6.13 -9.72 -16.20
N LEU A 75 -5.66 -9.38 -14.99
CA LEU A 75 -5.29 -10.37 -13.97
C LEU A 75 -6.52 -11.17 -13.49
N TRP A 76 -7.66 -10.50 -13.27
CA TRP A 76 -8.93 -11.14 -12.95
C TRP A 76 -9.42 -12.08 -14.06
N GLU A 77 -9.52 -11.57 -15.29
CA GLU A 77 -10.04 -12.29 -16.46
C GLU A 77 -9.17 -13.49 -16.84
N SER A 78 -7.85 -13.40 -16.65
CA SER A 78 -6.92 -14.54 -16.81
C SER A 78 -7.18 -15.71 -15.85
N GLY A 79 -7.95 -15.50 -14.77
CA GLY A 79 -8.26 -16.53 -13.78
C GLY A 79 -7.12 -16.91 -12.85
N THR A 80 -6.04 -16.11 -12.77
CA THR A 80 -4.90 -16.38 -11.87
C THR A 80 -5.35 -16.52 -10.40
N CYS A 81 -6.33 -15.71 -10.00
CA CYS A 81 -6.92 -15.71 -8.66
C CYS A 81 -7.93 -16.85 -8.41
N LYS A 82 -8.10 -17.76 -9.38
CA LYS A 82 -8.81 -19.03 -9.25
C LYS A 82 -7.85 -20.22 -9.06
N THR A 83 -6.57 -20.07 -9.42
CA THR A 83 -5.54 -21.11 -9.24
C THR A 83 -4.66 -20.87 -8.01
N ARG A 84 -4.54 -19.61 -7.55
CA ARG A 84 -4.05 -19.24 -6.22
C ARG A 84 -5.08 -18.36 -5.52
N CYS A 85 -5.30 -18.62 -4.23
CA CYS A 85 -6.22 -17.88 -3.40
C CYS A 85 -5.49 -17.08 -2.31
N SER A 86 -6.10 -16.01 -1.81
CA SER A 86 -5.56 -15.21 -0.71
C SER A 86 -6.19 -15.60 0.62
N VAL A 87 -5.39 -15.72 1.67
CA VAL A 87 -5.86 -16.09 3.01
C VAL A 87 -6.35 -14.85 3.75
N LEU A 88 -7.47 -14.93 4.47
CA LEU A 88 -7.80 -13.88 5.44
C LEU A 88 -7.01 -14.08 6.73
N SER A 89 -6.50 -12.98 7.28
CA SER A 89 -5.77 -12.96 8.57
C SER A 89 -6.62 -13.46 9.74
N CYS A 90 -7.95 -13.49 9.58
CA CYS A 90 -8.93 -13.99 10.54
C CYS A 90 -9.56 -15.34 10.13
N SER A 91 -9.01 -16.01 9.11
CA SER A 91 -9.43 -17.36 8.72
C SER A 91 -8.38 -18.39 9.15
N THR A 92 -8.83 -19.50 9.72
CA THR A 92 -7.96 -20.63 10.09
C THR A 92 -7.37 -21.28 8.85
N ARG A 93 -6.04 -21.43 8.81
CA ARG A 93 -5.34 -22.16 7.74
C ARG A 93 -4.29 -23.11 8.31
N GLN A 94 -4.30 -24.36 7.84
CA GLN A 94 -3.25 -25.31 8.22
C GLN A 94 -1.95 -24.94 7.49
N LEU A 95 -0.91 -24.64 8.24
CA LEU A 95 0.44 -24.47 7.71
C LEU A 95 1.15 -25.83 7.63
N THR A 96 1.79 -26.09 6.49
CA THR A 96 2.62 -27.28 6.21
C THR A 96 4.09 -26.88 6.19
N GLU A 97 5.03 -27.82 6.31
CA GLU A 97 6.47 -27.48 6.25
C GLU A 97 6.86 -26.70 4.98
N THR A 98 6.17 -26.96 3.87
CA THR A 98 6.36 -26.30 2.58
C THR A 98 5.81 -24.87 2.50
N ASN A 99 4.95 -24.44 3.44
CA ASN A 99 4.41 -23.08 3.47
C ASN A 99 4.51 -22.38 4.84
N ARG A 100 5.18 -22.99 5.82
CA ARG A 100 5.47 -22.47 7.16
C ARG A 100 6.91 -22.00 7.27
N GLN A 101 7.11 -20.84 7.87
CA GLN A 101 8.38 -20.41 8.43
C GLN A 101 8.22 -20.22 9.94
N CYS A 102 9.09 -20.86 10.72
CA CYS A 102 9.17 -20.61 12.17
C CYS A 102 10.22 -19.53 12.42
N LEU A 103 9.83 -18.46 13.11
CA LEU A 103 10.67 -17.28 13.34
C LEU A 103 10.75 -16.99 14.84
N GLU A 104 11.95 -16.66 15.30
CA GLU A 104 12.23 -16.32 16.70
C GLU A 104 11.57 -15.00 17.08
N LEU A 105 11.10 -14.95 18.33
CA LEU A 105 10.48 -13.79 18.96
C LEU A 105 11.49 -13.21 19.97
N PRO A 106 11.73 -11.88 20.00
CA PRO A 106 12.79 -11.29 20.81
C PRO A 106 12.75 -11.65 22.30
N GLU A 107 13.92 -11.68 22.96
CA GLU A 107 14.06 -12.15 24.35
C GLU A 107 13.27 -11.34 25.38
N GLU A 108 13.02 -10.06 25.10
CA GLU A 108 12.22 -9.14 25.93
C GLU A 108 10.73 -9.42 25.76
N ASN A 109 10.32 -9.85 24.55
CA ASN A 109 8.96 -10.25 24.18
C ASN A 109 8.52 -11.60 24.77
N LYS A 110 9.14 -12.05 25.87
CA LYS A 110 8.56 -13.07 26.76
C LYS A 110 7.19 -12.64 27.33
N VAL A 111 6.84 -11.36 27.20
CA VAL A 111 5.51 -10.76 27.42
C VAL A 111 4.44 -11.26 26.42
N PHE A 112 4.80 -11.87 25.28
CA PHE A 112 3.84 -12.61 24.43
C PHE A 112 2.96 -13.56 25.26
N SER A 113 3.51 -14.13 26.34
CA SER A 113 2.78 -15.03 27.23
C SER A 113 1.53 -14.45 27.89
N SER A 114 1.40 -13.13 28.09
CA SER A 114 0.20 -12.57 28.73
C SER A 114 -0.97 -12.32 27.78
N GLN A 115 -0.72 -12.10 26.48
CA GLN A 115 -1.80 -11.83 25.51
C GLN A 115 -2.06 -12.98 24.53
N PHE A 116 -1.10 -13.92 24.40
CA PHE A 116 -1.23 -15.14 23.60
C PHE A 116 -1.23 -16.43 24.43
N CYS A 117 -0.95 -16.40 25.75
CA CYS A 117 -0.80 -17.62 26.57
C CYS A 117 -1.34 -17.49 28.01
N GLU A 118 -2.55 -16.95 28.22
CA GLU A 118 -3.20 -17.13 29.52
C GLU A 118 -3.40 -18.63 29.83
N LEU A 119 -3.05 -19.01 31.06
CA LEU A 119 -2.69 -20.36 31.49
C LEU A 119 -3.90 -21.10 32.11
N SER A 120 -4.02 -22.44 32.16
CA SER A 120 -3.49 -23.61 31.43
C SER A 120 -4.34 -24.83 31.93
N PRO A 121 -4.26 -26.09 31.42
CA PRO A 121 -3.05 -26.93 31.53
C PRO A 121 -2.71 -27.71 30.26
N GLY A 122 -1.48 -27.52 29.78
CA GLY A 122 -0.88 -28.20 28.61
C GLY A 122 0.55 -27.72 28.35
N ASN A 123 0.82 -26.48 28.78
CA ASN A 123 2.12 -25.95 29.18
C ASN A 123 3.12 -25.54 28.08
N TYR A 124 2.63 -24.93 27.00
CA TYR A 124 3.39 -23.84 26.35
C TYR A 124 3.17 -22.57 27.18
N THR A 125 4.04 -22.32 28.15
CA THR A 125 3.96 -21.14 29.04
C THR A 125 4.46 -19.86 28.38
N ARG A 126 5.18 -19.98 27.26
CA ARG A 126 5.68 -18.90 26.40
C ARG A 126 5.69 -19.40 24.96
N CYS A 127 5.69 -18.48 24.01
CA CYS A 127 6.03 -18.77 22.62
C CYS A 127 7.35 -18.03 22.31
N SER A 128 8.43 -18.78 22.10
CA SER A 128 9.71 -18.25 21.63
C SER A 128 9.84 -18.26 20.11
N LYS A 129 8.99 -19.03 19.40
CA LYS A 129 8.98 -19.14 17.94
C LYS A 129 7.56 -19.24 17.39
N ALA A 130 7.12 -18.19 16.70
CA ALA A 130 5.83 -18.19 16.01
C ALA A 130 5.92 -18.76 14.59
N ALA A 131 4.82 -19.32 14.11
CA ALA A 131 4.61 -19.83 12.77
C ALA A 131 4.03 -18.74 11.87
N PHE A 132 4.74 -18.44 10.78
CA PHE A 132 4.33 -17.48 9.76
C PHE A 132 4.16 -18.22 8.42
N SER A 133 3.32 -17.70 7.54
CA SER A 133 3.13 -18.24 6.20
C SER A 133 4.11 -17.61 5.21
N VAL A 134 4.66 -18.43 4.30
CA VAL A 134 5.50 -17.95 3.18
C VAL A 134 4.71 -17.25 2.06
N GLU A 135 3.38 -17.14 2.23
CA GLU A 135 2.41 -16.39 1.41
C GLU A 135 1.88 -15.19 2.23
N SER A 136 1.53 -14.06 1.59
CA SER A 136 0.91 -12.93 2.28
C SER A 136 -0.55 -13.17 2.66
N TYR A 137 -0.94 -12.64 3.82
CA TYR A 137 -2.33 -12.68 4.30
C TYR A 137 -3.01 -11.33 4.08
N VAL A 138 -4.33 -11.37 3.95
CA VAL A 138 -5.19 -10.22 3.65
C VAL A 138 -6.06 -9.87 4.87
N ARG A 139 -6.41 -8.59 5.05
CA ARG A 139 -7.45 -8.14 5.98
C ARG A 139 -8.35 -7.12 5.29
N LEU A 140 -9.64 -7.17 5.60
CA LEU A 140 -10.67 -6.30 5.05
C LEU A 140 -11.12 -5.28 6.10
N PRO A 141 -11.64 -4.10 5.69
CA PRO A 141 -12.19 -3.13 6.63
C PRO A 141 -13.47 -3.69 7.29
N GLY A 142 -13.73 -3.31 8.54
CA GLY A 142 -15.05 -3.44 9.17
C GLY A 142 -15.57 -4.84 9.53
N ILE A 143 -15.09 -5.92 8.89
CA ILE A 143 -15.64 -7.29 8.97
C ILE A 143 -15.13 -8.05 10.21
N PRO A 144 -16.02 -8.48 11.14
CA PRO A 144 -15.76 -9.58 12.07
C PRO A 144 -15.94 -10.94 11.37
N VAL A 145 -15.28 -11.98 11.91
CA VAL A 145 -15.05 -13.35 11.38
C VAL A 145 -16.04 -13.99 10.37
N ASP A 146 -17.35 -13.69 10.40
CA ASP A 146 -18.35 -14.33 9.53
C ASP A 146 -18.17 -13.95 8.05
N LEU A 147 -17.62 -14.92 7.30
CA LEU A 147 -17.23 -14.90 5.89
C LEU A 147 -18.44 -14.93 4.93
N ASP A 148 -19.44 -14.06 5.17
CA ASP A 148 -20.50 -13.80 4.21
C ASP A 148 -19.92 -13.13 2.95
N THR A 149 -19.86 -13.87 1.86
CA THR A 149 -19.32 -13.40 0.57
C THR A 149 -20.09 -12.21 -0.01
N GLY A 150 -21.32 -11.94 0.48
CA GLY A 150 -22.11 -10.76 0.10
C GLY A 150 -21.57 -9.41 0.57
N LYS A 151 -20.44 -9.38 1.31
CA LYS A 151 -19.86 -8.15 1.90
C LYS A 151 -18.57 -7.64 1.23
N ILE A 152 -18.01 -8.36 0.25
CA ILE A 152 -16.76 -7.97 -0.41
C ILE A 152 -17.06 -7.17 -1.68
N SER A 153 -16.72 -5.88 -1.70
CA SER A 153 -17.07 -5.01 -2.83
C SER A 153 -16.33 -5.44 -4.12
N PRO A 154 -16.90 -5.18 -5.33
CA PRO A 154 -16.25 -5.56 -6.59
C PRO A 154 -14.83 -5.00 -6.76
N ASP A 155 -14.59 -3.78 -6.26
CA ASP A 155 -13.28 -3.13 -6.29
C ASP A 155 -12.27 -3.79 -5.32
N GLN A 156 -12.75 -4.23 -4.15
CA GLN A 156 -11.98 -5.06 -3.22
C GLN A 156 -11.65 -6.42 -3.83
N GLN A 157 -12.59 -7.07 -4.55
CA GLN A 157 -12.34 -8.33 -5.27
C GLN A 157 -11.19 -8.19 -6.29
N LEU A 158 -11.19 -7.11 -7.09
CA LEU A 158 -10.07 -6.80 -8.00
C LEU A 158 -8.74 -6.53 -7.25
N THR A 159 -8.81 -5.95 -6.06
CA THR A 159 -7.62 -5.56 -5.26
C THR A 159 -6.99 -6.76 -4.56
N ILE A 160 -7.80 -7.62 -3.93
CA ILE A 160 -7.37 -8.91 -3.37
C ILE A 160 -6.65 -9.72 -4.46
N CYS A 161 -7.29 -9.85 -5.62
CA CYS A 161 -6.79 -10.62 -6.75
C CYS A 161 -5.50 -10.04 -7.36
N SER A 162 -5.51 -8.79 -7.82
CA SER A 162 -4.40 -8.20 -8.58
C SER A 162 -3.08 -8.14 -7.79
N GLN A 163 -3.16 -7.98 -6.46
CA GLN A 163 -1.99 -7.82 -5.60
C GLN A 163 -1.43 -9.15 -5.05
N GLN A 164 -1.93 -10.31 -5.50
CA GLN A 164 -1.40 -11.63 -5.08
C GLN A 164 0.08 -11.82 -5.43
N ASP A 165 0.54 -11.30 -6.57
CA ASP A 165 1.91 -11.54 -7.03
C ASP A 165 2.98 -10.70 -6.33
N LEU A 166 2.60 -9.76 -5.46
CA LEU A 166 3.56 -8.98 -4.66
C LEU A 166 4.50 -9.89 -3.85
N ASP A 167 4.03 -11.05 -3.40
CA ASP A 167 4.81 -12.09 -2.72
C ASP A 167 6.10 -12.43 -3.45
N GLN A 168 5.99 -12.81 -4.73
CA GLN A 168 7.08 -13.29 -5.57
C GLN A 168 7.79 -12.15 -6.33
N GLN A 169 7.06 -11.06 -6.63
CA GLN A 169 7.59 -9.87 -7.28
C GLN A 169 8.59 -9.14 -6.37
N ILE A 170 8.23 -8.92 -5.10
CA ILE A 170 8.96 -7.96 -4.25
C ILE A 170 8.98 -8.30 -2.75
N PHE A 171 7.90 -8.77 -2.13
CA PHE A 171 7.87 -8.98 -0.67
C PHE A 171 8.92 -9.99 -0.18
N GLN A 172 9.05 -11.14 -0.86
CA GLN A 172 10.10 -12.12 -0.59
C GLN A 172 11.51 -11.54 -0.78
N ARG A 173 11.69 -10.54 -1.65
CA ARG A 173 13.00 -9.92 -1.92
C ARG A 173 13.40 -8.90 -0.86
N ILE A 174 12.43 -8.13 -0.34
CA ILE A 174 12.62 -7.21 0.78
C ILE A 174 13.00 -8.00 2.05
N LEU A 175 12.29 -9.09 2.33
CA LEU A 175 12.46 -9.87 3.54
C LEU A 175 13.49 -11.01 3.44
N PHE A 176 14.00 -11.34 2.25
CA PHE A 176 15.06 -12.34 2.04
C PHE A 176 16.06 -11.94 0.93
N PRO A 177 16.66 -10.73 0.98
CA PRO A 177 17.49 -10.21 -0.12
C PRO A 177 18.70 -11.11 -0.44
N ASN A 178 19.24 -11.78 0.57
CA ASN A 178 20.33 -12.76 0.47
C ASN A 178 19.88 -14.18 0.86
N GLY A 179 18.60 -14.53 0.69
CA GLY A 179 18.03 -15.82 1.10
C GLY A 179 17.91 -16.02 2.62
N THR A 180 18.34 -15.04 3.42
CA THR A 180 18.23 -14.99 4.88
C THR A 180 17.40 -13.77 5.27
N ARG A 181 16.64 -13.87 6.38
CA ARG A 181 15.81 -12.75 6.86
C ARG A 181 16.67 -11.71 7.55
N PRO A 182 16.58 -10.41 7.21
CA PRO A 182 17.09 -9.33 8.06
C PRO A 182 16.37 -9.37 9.41
N ASP A 183 17.12 -9.37 10.51
CA ASP A 183 16.59 -9.37 11.87
C ASP A 183 15.82 -8.08 12.21
N LYS A 184 16.03 -7.01 11.42
CA LYS A 184 15.44 -5.67 11.63
C LYS A 184 14.04 -5.49 11.05
N ILE A 185 13.73 -6.13 9.92
CA ILE A 185 12.45 -5.90 9.19
C ILE A 185 11.36 -6.79 9.77
N ALA A 186 10.30 -6.18 10.29
CA ALA A 186 9.14 -6.86 10.88
C ALA A 186 8.18 -7.37 9.78
N TRP A 187 7.70 -6.49 8.89
CA TRP A 187 6.74 -6.80 7.83
C TRP A 187 6.87 -5.89 6.61
N SER A 188 6.56 -6.43 5.44
CA SER A 188 6.26 -5.66 4.22
C SER A 188 4.75 -5.66 3.99
N MET A 189 4.14 -4.51 3.71
CA MET A 189 2.68 -4.40 3.58
C MET A 189 2.23 -3.48 2.45
N PHE A 190 1.01 -3.69 1.98
CA PHE A 190 0.28 -2.75 1.13
C PHE A 190 -1.13 -2.53 1.69
N GLY A 191 -1.46 -1.28 2.04
CA GLY A 191 -2.81 -0.87 2.40
C GLY A 191 -3.49 -0.13 1.26
N ALA A 192 -4.49 -0.74 0.64
CA ALA A 192 -5.29 -0.12 -0.41
C ALA A 192 -6.23 0.96 0.13
N SER A 193 -6.64 1.89 -0.75
CA SER A 193 -7.61 2.95 -0.42
C SER A 193 -9.06 2.46 -0.24
N ASN A 194 -9.36 1.21 -0.59
CA ASN A 194 -10.60 0.46 -0.30
C ASN A 194 -10.47 -0.47 0.94
N GLY A 195 -9.55 -0.13 1.86
CA GLY A 195 -9.38 -0.80 3.15
C GLY A 195 -8.72 -2.19 3.10
N VAL A 196 -8.47 -2.76 1.91
CA VAL A 196 -7.76 -4.05 1.79
C VAL A 196 -6.31 -3.88 2.23
N LEU A 197 -5.94 -4.51 3.35
CA LEU A 197 -4.55 -4.68 3.74
C LEU A 197 -4.04 -6.03 3.21
N ARG A 198 -2.83 -6.05 2.65
CA ARG A 198 -2.03 -7.27 2.43
C ARG A 198 -0.71 -7.16 3.20
N THR A 199 -0.35 -8.18 3.98
CA THR A 199 0.85 -8.23 4.82
C THR A 199 1.68 -9.46 4.50
N TYR A 200 2.99 -9.29 4.37
CA TYR A 200 3.97 -10.35 4.18
C TYR A 200 5.04 -10.35 5.28
N PRO A 201 5.40 -11.51 5.88
CA PRO A 201 4.78 -12.83 5.68
C PRO A 201 3.30 -12.87 6.14
N GLY A 202 2.63 -14.01 5.98
CA GLY A 202 1.28 -14.22 6.49
C GLY A 202 1.26 -14.62 7.97
N LEU A 203 0.21 -14.27 8.71
CA LEU A 203 0.01 -14.68 10.11
C LEU A 203 -1.50 -14.76 10.43
N GLU A 204 -1.93 -15.86 11.03
CA GLU A 204 -3.27 -16.00 11.62
C GLU A 204 -3.35 -15.11 12.87
N LEU A 205 -4.34 -14.22 12.95
CA LEU A 205 -4.55 -13.32 14.09
C LEU A 205 -5.33 -14.00 15.21
N LEU A 206 -5.11 -13.55 16.45
CA LEU A 206 -5.88 -14.00 17.61
C LEU A 206 -7.40 -13.84 17.37
N PRO A 207 -8.24 -14.83 17.73
CA PRO A 207 -9.68 -14.75 17.56
C PRO A 207 -10.31 -13.48 18.16
N ILE A 208 -9.81 -13.01 19.32
CA ILE A 208 -10.28 -11.79 19.98
C ILE A 208 -10.04 -10.51 19.14
N ILE A 209 -8.90 -10.43 18.43
CA ILE A 209 -8.57 -9.33 17.50
C ILE A 209 -9.48 -9.38 16.26
N CYS A 210 -9.98 -10.56 15.90
CA CYS A 210 -10.86 -10.77 14.75
C CYS A 210 -12.36 -10.67 15.06
N GLN A 211 -12.75 -10.82 16.34
CA GLN A 211 -14.12 -10.65 16.80
C GLN A 211 -14.41 -9.21 17.22
N ASN A 212 -13.52 -8.59 18.00
CA ASN A 212 -13.81 -7.31 18.66
C ASN A 212 -13.22 -6.10 17.91
N ASN A 213 -12.05 -6.25 17.28
CA ASN A 213 -11.34 -5.10 16.70
C ASN A 213 -11.65 -4.95 15.21
N ARG A 214 -12.59 -4.04 14.88
CA ARG A 214 -12.71 -3.49 13.52
C ARG A 214 -11.38 -2.81 13.15
N PHE A 215 -10.66 -3.42 12.22
CA PHE A 215 -9.43 -2.88 11.69
C PHE A 215 -9.71 -2.16 10.36
N ASP A 216 -8.98 -1.07 10.12
CA ASP A 216 -8.92 -0.40 8.82
C ASP A 216 -7.49 0.15 8.66
N PRO A 217 -6.78 -0.13 7.54
CA PRO A 217 -5.45 0.42 7.32
C PRO A 217 -5.46 1.96 7.30
N ARG A 218 -6.54 2.60 6.81
CA ARG A 218 -6.65 4.07 6.67
C ARG A 218 -6.72 4.80 8.01
N LYS A 219 -7.02 4.10 9.11
CA LYS A 219 -6.99 4.64 10.48
C LYS A 219 -5.64 4.46 11.18
N ARG A 220 -4.67 3.72 10.61
CA ARG A 220 -3.37 3.46 11.27
C ARG A 220 -2.38 4.62 11.05
N PRO A 221 -1.41 4.83 11.97
CA PRO A 221 -0.47 5.95 11.90
C PRO A 221 0.27 6.07 10.56
N TRP A 222 0.76 4.95 10.01
CA TRP A 222 1.46 4.88 8.72
C TRP A 222 0.63 5.27 7.49
N TYR A 223 -0.70 5.18 7.58
CA TYR A 223 -1.60 5.68 6.53
C TYR A 223 -1.96 7.15 6.82
N ARG A 224 -2.31 7.47 8.06
CA ARG A 224 -2.67 8.83 8.48
C ARG A 224 -1.53 9.85 8.32
N SER A 225 -0.27 9.44 8.40
CA SER A 225 0.90 10.29 8.13
C SER A 225 1.05 10.68 6.65
N MET A 226 0.59 9.84 5.71
CA MET A 226 0.39 10.24 4.31
C MET A 226 -0.73 11.27 4.15
N MET A 227 -1.62 11.36 5.13
CA MET A 227 -2.68 12.36 5.25
C MET A 227 -2.26 13.53 6.17
N GLY A 228 -0.97 13.62 6.49
CA GLY A 228 -0.33 14.52 7.46
C GLY A 228 -0.26 15.98 7.04
N VAL A 229 -1.41 16.55 6.65
CA VAL A 229 -1.61 17.98 6.40
C VAL A 229 -2.62 18.48 7.44
N SER A 230 -2.27 19.55 8.18
CA SER A 230 -3.18 20.19 9.13
C SER A 230 -4.37 20.75 8.36
N LYS A 231 -5.57 20.34 8.75
CA LYS A 231 -6.82 20.60 8.02
C LYS A 231 -7.93 21.02 8.95
N GLN A 232 -8.68 22.03 8.50
CA GLN A 232 -9.93 22.44 9.08
C GLN A 232 -11.05 21.91 8.21
N VAL A 233 -11.95 21.10 8.77
CA VAL A 233 -13.00 20.40 8.03
C VAL A 233 -14.37 20.84 8.54
N VAL A 234 -15.19 21.36 7.64
CA VAL A 234 -16.62 21.61 7.88
C VAL A 234 -17.41 20.52 7.17
N ILE A 235 -18.13 19.71 7.93
CA ILE A 235 -19.03 18.68 7.38
C ILE A 235 -20.43 19.27 7.31
N LEU A 236 -21.10 19.10 6.17
CA LEU A 236 -22.43 19.65 5.91
C LEU A 236 -23.41 18.52 5.55
N LEU A 237 -24.37 18.25 6.44
CA LEU A 237 -25.31 17.13 6.40
C LEU A 237 -26.71 17.56 5.95
N ASP A 238 -27.21 16.93 4.89
CA ASP A 238 -28.52 17.17 4.28
C ASP A 238 -29.67 16.55 5.10
N LEU A 239 -30.56 17.39 5.64
CA LEU A 239 -31.81 16.96 6.29
C LEU A 239 -33.02 16.97 5.35
N GLY A 240 -32.79 17.18 4.06
CA GLY A 240 -33.82 17.13 3.03
C GLY A 240 -34.33 15.71 2.81
N SER A 241 -35.54 15.62 2.26
CA SER A 241 -36.24 14.35 2.10
C SER A 241 -35.52 13.30 1.24
N SER A 242 -34.58 13.68 0.37
CA SER A 242 -33.79 12.69 -0.38
C SER A 242 -32.75 11.94 0.44
N LEU A 243 -32.24 12.50 1.55
CA LEU A 243 -31.34 11.77 2.45
C LEU A 243 -32.13 11.10 3.59
N MET A 244 -33.04 11.82 4.23
CA MET A 244 -33.76 11.35 5.43
C MET A 244 -34.82 10.27 5.13
N ALA A 245 -35.59 10.40 4.05
CA ALA A 245 -36.72 9.49 3.78
C ALA A 245 -36.29 8.17 3.10
N ASN A 246 -35.14 8.17 2.43
CA ASN A 246 -34.66 7.01 1.68
C ASN A 246 -33.93 5.98 2.55
N ARG A 247 -33.84 4.74 2.05
CA ARG A 247 -33.03 3.64 2.60
C ARG A 247 -31.89 3.30 1.65
N ILE A 248 -30.87 2.58 2.14
CA ILE A 248 -29.72 2.15 1.32
C ILE A 248 -30.19 1.24 0.18
N SER A 249 -30.93 0.19 0.53
CA SER A 249 -31.59 -0.74 -0.40
C SER A 249 -33.05 -0.95 0.01
N ASN A 250 -33.82 -1.69 -0.82
CA ASN A 250 -35.21 -2.03 -0.51
C ASN A 250 -35.35 -3.10 0.59
N THR A 251 -34.23 -3.70 1.02
CA THR A 251 -34.16 -4.80 2.00
C THR A 251 -33.52 -4.40 3.31
N GLU A 252 -32.77 -3.29 3.35
CA GLU A 252 -32.15 -2.75 4.55
C GLU A 252 -33.04 -1.72 5.25
N THR A 253 -33.04 -1.74 6.58
CA THR A 253 -33.76 -0.77 7.43
C THR A 253 -33.02 0.56 7.59
N THR A 254 -31.70 0.57 7.34
CA THR A 254 -30.78 1.71 7.45
C THR A 254 -31.14 2.84 6.48
N SER A 255 -31.30 4.08 6.98
CA SER A 255 -31.47 5.25 6.13
C SER A 255 -30.16 5.72 5.49
N LEU A 256 -30.26 6.51 4.42
CA LEU A 256 -29.09 7.14 3.83
C LEU A 256 -28.46 8.16 4.80
N PHE A 257 -29.26 8.72 5.72
CA PHE A 257 -28.76 9.58 6.78
C PHE A 257 -27.93 8.79 7.80
N ASP A 258 -28.44 7.68 8.33
CA ASP A 258 -27.69 6.81 9.27
C ASP A 258 -26.38 6.30 8.64
N ALA A 259 -26.45 5.93 7.36
CA ALA A 259 -25.28 5.53 6.58
C ALA A 259 -24.27 6.67 6.41
N THR A 260 -24.75 7.90 6.21
CA THR A 260 -23.92 9.11 6.15
C THR A 260 -23.28 9.41 7.50
N VAL A 261 -24.03 9.33 8.60
CA VAL A 261 -23.49 9.48 9.97
C VAL A 261 -22.42 8.42 10.25
N LYS A 262 -22.60 7.18 9.77
CA LYS A 262 -21.55 6.14 9.85
C LYS A 262 -20.31 6.51 9.02
N ILE A 263 -20.45 6.91 7.76
CA ILE A 263 -19.32 7.35 6.91
C ILE A 263 -18.54 8.48 7.58
N VAL A 264 -19.24 9.47 8.13
CA VAL A 264 -18.65 10.60 8.85
C VAL A 264 -18.01 10.15 10.18
N GLY A 265 -18.67 9.29 10.96
CA GLY A 265 -18.15 8.76 12.22
C GLY A 265 -16.86 7.95 12.05
N GLU A 266 -16.76 7.18 10.97
CA GLU A 266 -15.54 6.44 10.59
C GLU A 266 -14.45 7.39 10.03
N PHE A 267 -14.83 8.47 9.34
CA PHE A 267 -13.93 9.54 8.86
C PHE A 267 -13.28 10.32 10.01
N LEU A 268 -14.05 10.64 11.06
CA LEU A 268 -13.54 11.36 12.24
C LEU A 268 -12.33 10.64 12.87
N ASP A 269 -12.30 9.30 12.83
CA ASP A 269 -11.18 8.49 13.33
C ASP A 269 -9.91 8.53 12.47
N THR A 270 -9.95 9.18 11.30
CA THR A 270 -8.76 9.40 10.45
C THR A 270 -8.08 10.75 10.70
N LEU A 271 -8.75 11.67 11.40
CA LEU A 271 -8.22 12.97 11.76
C LEU A 271 -7.07 12.84 12.77
N SER A 272 -6.21 13.86 12.83
CA SER A 272 -5.00 13.89 13.64
C SER A 272 -4.93 15.10 14.56
N THR A 273 -4.03 15.05 15.55
CA THR A 273 -3.65 16.24 16.32
C THR A 273 -3.28 17.39 15.38
N GLY A 274 -3.82 18.58 15.64
CA GLY A 274 -3.64 19.75 14.76
C GLY A 274 -4.62 19.84 13.58
N ASP A 275 -5.58 18.92 13.48
CA ASP A 275 -6.80 19.10 12.69
C ASP A 275 -7.91 19.79 13.53
N THR A 276 -8.88 20.40 12.86
CA THR A 276 -10.11 20.91 13.50
C THR A 276 -11.32 20.46 12.70
N VAL A 277 -12.39 20.03 13.36
CA VAL A 277 -13.63 19.61 12.69
C VAL A 277 -14.86 20.29 13.29
N SER A 278 -15.81 20.67 12.44
CA SER A 278 -17.15 21.09 12.86
C SER A 278 -18.20 20.52 11.92
N VAL A 279 -19.36 20.17 12.49
CA VAL A 279 -20.48 19.58 11.75
C VAL A 279 -21.64 20.58 11.73
N TYR A 280 -22.30 20.68 10.58
CA TYR A 280 -23.51 21.46 10.39
C TYR A 280 -24.57 20.61 9.68
N THR A 281 -25.83 20.79 10.04
CA THR A 281 -26.97 20.32 9.25
C THR A 281 -27.55 21.44 8.41
N PHE A 282 -28.14 21.11 7.27
CA PHE A 282 -28.93 22.05 6.47
C PHE A 282 -30.23 21.40 5.97
N GLY A 283 -31.26 22.21 5.78
CA GLY A 283 -32.58 21.78 5.34
C GLY A 283 -33.28 22.90 4.57
N SER A 284 -34.59 23.02 4.74
CA SER A 284 -35.36 24.18 4.27
C SER A 284 -35.19 25.44 5.14
N THR A 285 -34.60 25.28 6.33
CA THR A 285 -34.26 26.34 7.30
C THR A 285 -32.76 26.69 7.26
N SER A 286 -32.35 27.74 7.98
CA SER A 286 -30.94 28.09 8.16
C SER A 286 -30.13 26.94 8.79
N PRO A 287 -28.85 26.75 8.42
CA PRO A 287 -28.03 25.67 8.95
C PRO A 287 -27.82 25.75 10.47
N VAL A 288 -27.76 24.59 11.11
CA VAL A 288 -27.55 24.43 12.56
C VAL A 288 -26.20 23.76 12.80
N ASN A 289 -25.42 24.26 13.76
CA ASN A 289 -24.16 23.64 14.17
C ASN A 289 -24.44 22.45 15.09
N VAL A 290 -23.90 21.28 14.75
CA VAL A 290 -24.00 20.06 15.55
C VAL A 290 -22.79 20.00 16.49
N GLY A 291 -23.06 19.99 17.80
CA GLY A 291 -22.02 20.00 18.82
C GLY A 291 -21.19 21.29 18.84
N LYS A 292 -19.95 21.18 19.31
CA LYS A 292 -18.93 22.25 19.25
C LYS A 292 -17.93 21.96 18.14
N VAL A 293 -17.08 22.93 17.80
CA VAL A 293 -15.85 22.65 17.05
C VAL A 293 -14.96 21.73 17.90
N VAL A 294 -14.48 20.64 17.31
CA VAL A 294 -13.63 19.64 17.96
C VAL A 294 -12.22 19.70 17.35
N MET A 295 -11.20 19.51 18.17
CA MET A 295 -9.80 19.37 17.75
C MET A 295 -9.33 18.01 18.29
N PRO A 296 -9.17 16.98 17.44
CA PRO A 296 -8.79 15.65 17.90
C PRO A 296 -7.42 15.69 18.58
N ASP A 297 -7.31 15.09 19.77
CA ASP A 297 -6.02 14.72 20.35
C ASP A 297 -5.81 13.23 20.07
N THR A 298 -4.77 12.90 19.31
CA THR A 298 -4.43 11.51 18.95
C THR A 298 -3.18 11.00 19.66
N SER A 299 -2.96 11.42 20.90
CA SER A 299 -1.93 10.88 21.81
C SER A 299 -2.16 9.42 22.18
N ASN A 300 -3.41 8.99 22.34
CA ASN A 300 -3.81 7.58 22.46
C ASN A 300 -5.31 7.38 22.18
N ASP A 301 -5.72 6.15 21.87
CA ASP A 301 -7.09 5.82 21.47
C ASP A 301 -8.16 6.19 22.51
N SER A 302 -7.85 6.25 23.82
CA SER A 302 -8.84 6.65 24.83
C SER A 302 -9.16 8.15 24.77
N VAL A 303 -8.14 8.99 24.57
CA VAL A 303 -8.27 10.45 24.44
C VAL A 303 -8.91 10.84 23.09
N VAL A 304 -8.61 10.10 22.02
CA VAL A 304 -9.32 10.21 20.73
C VAL A 304 -10.81 10.02 20.93
N ASN A 305 -11.19 8.95 21.64
CA ASN A 305 -12.58 8.61 21.90
C ASN A 305 -13.26 9.66 22.80
N GLU A 306 -12.63 10.11 23.89
CA GLU A 306 -13.18 11.20 24.74
C GLU A 306 -13.46 12.47 23.91
N THR A 307 -12.55 12.82 23.02
CA THR A 307 -12.62 14.04 22.20
C THR A 307 -13.68 13.97 21.10
N LEU A 308 -13.85 12.82 20.44
CA LEU A 308 -14.76 12.66 19.29
C LEU A 308 -16.14 12.09 19.63
N THR A 309 -16.29 11.29 20.69
CA THR A 309 -17.56 10.62 21.04
C THR A 309 -18.74 11.59 21.22
N PRO A 310 -18.59 12.75 21.91
CA PRO A 310 -19.69 13.70 22.06
C PRO A 310 -20.20 14.26 20.72
N LEU A 311 -19.33 14.36 19.71
CA LEU A 311 -19.72 14.80 18.36
C LEU A 311 -20.39 13.66 17.57
N LYS A 312 -19.94 12.41 17.73
CA LYS A 312 -20.58 11.23 17.13
C LYS A 312 -22.01 11.03 17.65
N ALA A 313 -22.19 11.00 18.97
CA ALA A 313 -23.52 10.90 19.58
C ALA A 313 -24.45 12.05 19.15
N ALA A 314 -23.94 13.29 19.12
CA ALA A 314 -24.71 14.44 18.65
C ALA A 314 -25.09 14.40 17.16
N MET A 315 -24.46 13.54 16.34
CA MET A 315 -24.89 13.26 14.96
C MET A 315 -25.94 12.15 14.88
N GLU A 316 -25.84 11.13 15.73
CA GLU A 316 -26.80 10.01 15.81
C GLU A 316 -28.18 10.50 16.32
N ASP A 317 -28.19 11.46 17.26
CA ASP A 317 -29.40 12.09 17.81
C ASP A 317 -30.18 12.97 16.80
N ILE A 318 -29.60 13.34 15.65
CA ILE A 318 -30.26 14.20 14.62
C ILE A 318 -31.52 13.55 14.04
N SER A 319 -31.63 12.22 14.15
CA SER A 319 -32.72 11.37 13.67
C SER A 319 -34.15 11.85 14.03
N ALA A 320 -34.31 12.70 15.05
CA ALA A 320 -35.60 13.23 15.48
C ALA A 320 -36.20 14.34 14.58
N THR A 321 -35.41 15.04 13.76
CA THR A 321 -35.86 16.28 13.06
C THR A 321 -36.13 16.12 11.56
N PHE A 322 -36.92 15.12 11.17
CA PHE A 322 -37.29 14.94 9.76
C PHE A 322 -38.28 16.02 9.27
N ASN A 323 -37.95 16.66 8.14
CA ASN A 323 -38.86 17.50 7.36
C ASN A 323 -38.95 16.96 5.92
N ALA A 324 -40.16 16.88 5.36
CA ALA A 324 -40.38 16.39 4.00
C ALA A 324 -39.88 17.36 2.90
N ALA A 325 -39.56 18.61 3.25
CA ALA A 325 -39.03 19.61 2.32
C ALA A 325 -37.64 19.23 1.75
N PRO A 326 -37.31 19.61 0.51
CA PRO A 326 -35.93 19.60 0.00
C PRO A 326 -35.02 20.56 0.80
N ALA A 327 -33.74 20.24 0.90
CA ALA A 327 -32.74 21.13 1.52
C ALA A 327 -32.21 22.19 0.54
N ASN A 328 -31.77 23.34 1.05
CA ASN A 328 -31.26 24.46 0.24
C ASN A 328 -29.74 24.60 0.41
N LEU A 329 -28.97 24.06 -0.53
CA LEU A 329 -27.51 24.02 -0.45
C LEU A 329 -26.89 25.40 -0.65
N THR A 330 -27.47 26.21 -1.53
CA THR A 330 -27.08 27.60 -1.83
C THR A 330 -27.15 28.47 -0.58
N ALA A 331 -28.24 28.37 0.19
CA ALA A 331 -28.39 29.08 1.45
C ALA A 331 -27.38 28.58 2.50
N ALA A 332 -27.12 27.27 2.54
CA ALA A 332 -26.17 26.69 3.48
C ALA A 332 -24.72 27.11 3.21
N LEU A 333 -24.27 27.07 1.96
CA LEU A 333 -22.95 27.54 1.55
C LEU A 333 -22.79 29.04 1.80
N LYS A 334 -23.78 29.88 1.43
CA LYS A 334 -23.74 31.32 1.71
C LYS A 334 -23.69 31.61 3.22
N TYR A 335 -24.44 30.88 4.05
CA TYR A 335 -24.42 31.01 5.51
C TYR A 335 -23.04 30.72 6.11
N LEU A 336 -22.36 29.65 5.66
CA LEU A 336 -21.02 29.28 6.11
C LEU A 336 -19.98 30.30 5.64
N LEU A 337 -19.95 30.61 4.34
CA LEU A 337 -18.92 31.43 3.71
C LEU A 337 -18.95 32.89 4.18
N SER A 338 -20.14 33.48 4.39
CA SER A 338 -20.30 34.90 4.75
C SER A 338 -19.59 35.32 6.04
N ASN A 339 -19.20 34.38 6.91
CA ASN A 339 -18.43 34.65 8.13
C ASN A 339 -17.31 33.62 8.36
N ASN A 340 -16.89 32.85 7.34
CA ASN A 340 -15.90 31.76 7.48
C ASN A 340 -16.28 30.81 8.65
N ARG A 341 -17.57 30.46 8.79
CA ARG A 341 -18.11 29.68 9.92
C ARG A 341 -17.55 28.26 9.92
N GLY A 342 -17.34 27.71 11.11
CA GLY A 342 -16.74 26.39 11.30
C GLY A 342 -15.22 26.34 11.10
N PHE A 343 -14.60 27.44 10.67
CA PHE A 343 -13.16 27.59 10.47
C PHE A 343 -12.56 28.60 11.46
N ASN A 344 -11.48 28.21 12.13
CA ASN A 344 -10.62 29.09 12.93
C ASN A 344 -9.82 30.04 12.02
N THR A 345 -10.09 31.34 12.14
CA THR A 345 -9.43 32.44 11.39
C THR A 345 -7.99 32.72 11.83
N SER A 346 -7.48 32.08 12.88
CA SER A 346 -6.07 32.15 13.28
C SER A 346 -5.20 31.17 12.48
N LEU A 347 -5.76 30.03 12.07
CA LEU A 347 -5.06 28.94 11.37
C LEU A 347 -5.08 29.17 9.85
N ASN A 348 -4.50 30.28 9.38
CA ASN A 348 -4.63 30.67 7.96
C ASN A 348 -3.83 29.83 6.95
N ASN A 349 -2.87 29.01 7.42
CA ASN A 349 -2.04 28.15 6.58
C ASN A 349 -2.49 26.68 6.53
N SER A 350 -3.45 26.26 7.37
CA SER A 350 -4.04 24.92 7.30
C SER A 350 -4.94 24.77 6.06
N LEU A 351 -5.11 23.55 5.57
CA LEU A 351 -6.05 23.23 4.50
C LEU A 351 -7.50 23.44 4.98
N LYS A 352 -8.28 24.31 4.34
CA LYS A 352 -9.70 24.50 4.66
C LYS A 352 -10.58 23.69 3.71
N VAL A 353 -11.46 22.85 4.23
CA VAL A 353 -12.30 21.93 3.44
C VAL A 353 -13.76 21.99 3.90
N ILE A 354 -14.69 21.98 2.95
CA ILE A 354 -16.11 21.65 3.18
C ILE A 354 -16.39 20.29 2.53
N LEU A 355 -16.94 19.35 3.30
CA LEU A 355 -17.44 18.05 2.84
C LEU A 355 -18.97 18.07 2.90
N ILE A 356 -19.66 17.98 1.77
CA ILE A 356 -21.12 17.96 1.69
C ILE A 356 -21.59 16.52 1.49
N PHE A 357 -22.55 16.06 2.28
CA PHE A 357 -23.24 14.79 2.08
C PHE A 357 -24.72 15.04 1.80
N THR A 358 -25.25 14.54 0.67
CA THR A 358 -26.61 14.83 0.22
C THR A 358 -27.29 13.69 -0.51
N GLY A 359 -28.63 13.66 -0.42
CA GLY A 359 -29.48 12.79 -1.22
C GLY A 359 -29.72 13.29 -2.64
N GLY A 360 -29.26 14.50 -3.01
CA GLY A 360 -29.26 15.02 -4.37
C GLY A 360 -30.56 15.68 -4.86
N LYS A 361 -31.63 15.73 -4.06
CA LYS A 361 -32.89 16.44 -4.37
C LYS A 361 -32.99 17.71 -3.52
N LEU A 362 -32.55 18.83 -4.08
CA LEU A 362 -32.43 20.12 -3.39
C LEU A 362 -33.54 21.10 -3.81
N ALA A 363 -33.72 22.15 -3.01
CA ALA A 363 -34.75 23.18 -3.20
C ALA A 363 -34.53 24.02 -4.46
N GLU A 364 -33.29 24.06 -4.97
CA GLU A 364 -32.91 24.72 -6.21
C GLU A 364 -33.41 24.00 -7.48
N GLY A 365 -33.91 22.75 -7.35
CA GLY A 365 -34.41 21.97 -8.48
C GLY A 365 -33.28 21.33 -9.31
N PRO A 366 -33.47 21.08 -10.61
CA PRO A 366 -32.51 20.33 -11.42
C PRO A 366 -31.19 21.06 -11.69
N THR A 367 -31.15 22.39 -11.56
CA THR A 367 -29.95 23.20 -11.84
C THR A 367 -29.73 24.27 -10.77
N LEU A 368 -28.49 24.39 -10.29
CA LEU A 368 -28.09 25.49 -9.41
C LEU A 368 -27.96 26.78 -10.23
N SER A 369 -28.43 27.90 -9.67
CA SER A 369 -28.59 29.15 -10.43
C SER A 369 -27.30 29.97 -10.53
N VAL A 370 -26.93 30.35 -11.76
CA VAL A 370 -25.67 31.05 -12.13
C VAL A 370 -25.27 32.21 -11.19
N PRO A 371 -26.14 33.20 -10.86
CA PRO A 371 -25.73 34.31 -9.99
C PRO A 371 -25.51 33.91 -8.52
N SER A 372 -25.98 32.73 -8.11
CA SER A 372 -25.62 32.16 -6.81
C SER A 372 -24.30 31.41 -6.86
N ILE A 373 -24.07 30.61 -7.92
CA ILE A 373 -22.83 29.84 -8.11
C ILE A 373 -21.62 30.77 -8.11
N SER A 374 -21.60 31.82 -8.94
CA SER A 374 -20.45 32.73 -9.04
C SER A 374 -20.11 33.43 -7.72
N SER A 375 -21.12 33.82 -6.93
CA SER A 375 -20.92 34.40 -5.60
C SER A 375 -20.31 33.41 -4.58
N ILE A 376 -20.52 32.10 -4.78
CA ILE A 376 -20.00 31.03 -3.95
C ILE A 376 -18.58 30.67 -4.40
N GLU A 377 -18.32 30.52 -5.69
CA GLU A 377 -16.99 30.32 -6.27
C GLU A 377 -16.02 31.42 -5.80
N GLN A 378 -16.38 32.68 -6.00
CA GLN A 378 -15.55 33.82 -5.61
C GLN A 378 -15.21 33.79 -4.11
N ALA A 379 -16.16 33.38 -3.26
CA ALA A 379 -15.96 33.26 -1.82
C ALA A 379 -15.08 32.06 -1.43
N LEU A 380 -15.25 30.89 -2.07
CA LEU A 380 -14.40 29.72 -1.91
C LEU A 380 -12.95 30.04 -2.29
N THR A 381 -12.75 30.63 -3.47
CA THR A 381 -11.45 31.07 -4.00
C THR A 381 -10.79 32.11 -3.09
N THR A 382 -11.54 33.12 -2.62
CA THR A 382 -11.02 34.17 -1.72
C THR A 382 -10.61 33.60 -0.35
N LEU A 383 -11.43 32.71 0.23
CA LEU A 383 -11.17 32.09 1.54
C LEU A 383 -10.19 30.89 1.48
N LYS A 384 -9.79 30.47 0.27
CA LYS A 384 -8.97 29.29 -0.05
C LYS A 384 -9.58 27.96 0.40
N ILE A 385 -10.91 27.89 0.43
CA ILE A 385 -11.67 26.71 0.85
C ILE A 385 -11.79 25.73 -0.32
N LYS A 386 -11.59 24.44 -0.06
CA LYS A 386 -11.82 23.33 -1.02
C LYS A 386 -13.18 22.71 -0.77
N LEU A 387 -13.88 22.33 -1.84
CA LEU A 387 -15.24 21.79 -1.77
C LEU A 387 -15.28 20.37 -2.33
N PHE A 388 -15.91 19.46 -1.59
CA PHE A 388 -16.17 18.08 -2.01
C PHE A 388 -17.65 17.78 -1.80
N ILE A 389 -18.31 17.27 -2.85
CA ILE A 389 -19.74 16.95 -2.85
C ILE A 389 -19.91 15.44 -3.00
N TYR A 390 -20.50 14.82 -1.99
CA TYR A 390 -20.80 13.39 -1.94
C TYR A 390 -22.31 13.17 -2.06
N GLN A 391 -22.76 12.71 -3.23
CA GLN A 391 -24.18 12.49 -3.53
C GLN A 391 -24.52 11.00 -3.56
N TRP A 392 -25.51 10.55 -2.79
CA TRP A 392 -25.95 9.16 -2.85
C TRP A 392 -26.48 8.78 -4.24
N LYS A 393 -25.97 7.66 -4.79
CA LYS A 393 -26.33 7.14 -6.12
C LYS A 393 -27.85 6.93 -6.20
N LYS A 394 -28.48 7.34 -7.31
CA LYS A 394 -29.95 7.30 -7.47
C LYS A 394 -30.48 5.86 -7.50
N LEU A 395 -31.68 5.61 -6.96
CA LEU A 395 -32.40 4.33 -7.16
C LEU A 395 -32.93 4.19 -8.60
N GLN A 396 -33.27 5.32 -9.24
CA GLN A 396 -33.67 5.40 -10.63
C GLN A 396 -32.84 6.49 -11.29
N SER A 397 -32.09 6.14 -12.33
CA SER A 397 -31.14 7.05 -12.99
C SER A 397 -31.82 8.26 -13.65
N SER A 398 -33.08 8.11 -14.05
CA SER A 398 -33.87 9.06 -14.83
C SER A 398 -34.74 10.02 -14.00
N ASP A 399 -34.63 10.08 -12.67
CA ASP A 399 -35.39 11.06 -11.87
C ASP A 399 -34.92 12.51 -12.20
N PRO A 400 -35.77 13.35 -12.82
CA PRO A 400 -35.42 14.70 -13.27
C PRO A 400 -35.52 15.74 -12.14
N THR A 401 -35.91 15.33 -10.92
CA THR A 401 -36.02 16.22 -9.76
C THR A 401 -34.75 16.30 -8.92
N PHE A 402 -33.73 15.49 -9.27
CA PHE A 402 -32.38 15.60 -8.71
C PHE A 402 -31.63 16.78 -9.34
N THR A 403 -30.87 17.49 -8.52
CA THR A 403 -29.98 18.58 -8.93
C THR A 403 -28.75 18.04 -9.65
N ASP A 404 -28.31 18.69 -10.73
CA ASP A 404 -27.03 18.40 -11.37
C ASP A 404 -25.86 18.97 -10.54
N LEU A 405 -25.58 18.28 -9.44
CA LEU A 405 -24.45 18.58 -8.55
C LEU A 405 -23.10 18.29 -9.20
N LYS A 406 -23.04 17.51 -10.29
CA LYS A 406 -21.81 17.24 -11.04
C LYS A 406 -21.39 18.46 -11.86
N THR A 407 -22.30 19.06 -12.61
CA THR A 407 -22.01 20.31 -13.34
C THR A 407 -21.75 21.45 -12.37
N ALA A 408 -22.57 21.59 -11.32
CA ALA A 408 -22.36 22.64 -10.32
C ALA A 408 -21.05 22.49 -9.54
N ALA A 409 -20.54 21.27 -9.32
CA ALA A 409 -19.20 21.07 -8.77
C ALA A 409 -18.11 21.58 -9.71
N CYS A 410 -18.26 21.43 -11.04
CA CYS A 410 -17.33 22.04 -11.98
C CYS A 410 -17.34 23.57 -11.92
N ASP A 411 -18.52 24.19 -11.91
CA ASP A 411 -18.64 25.65 -11.87
C ASP A 411 -18.10 26.26 -10.55
N LEU A 412 -18.03 25.46 -9.48
CA LEU A 412 -17.50 25.85 -8.17
C LEU A 412 -16.01 25.48 -7.96
N ASN A 413 -15.34 24.90 -8.95
CA ASN A 413 -14.00 24.28 -8.80
C ASN A 413 -13.96 23.31 -7.60
N ALA A 414 -14.83 22.30 -7.63
CA ALA A 414 -15.04 21.31 -6.58
C ALA A 414 -14.82 19.87 -7.09
N TYR A 415 -14.68 18.93 -6.15
CA TYR A 415 -14.85 17.51 -6.41
C TYR A 415 -16.33 17.12 -6.32
N TYR A 416 -16.76 16.22 -7.21
CA TYR A 416 -18.04 15.50 -7.09
C TYR A 416 -17.77 14.00 -7.14
N ASP A 417 -18.22 13.30 -6.10
CA ASP A 417 -18.25 11.84 -6.04
C ASP A 417 -19.70 11.39 -5.80
N GLU A 418 -20.10 10.27 -6.41
CA GLU A 418 -21.29 9.56 -5.94
C GLU A 418 -20.97 8.76 -4.66
N ILE A 419 -21.99 8.28 -3.95
CA ILE A 419 -21.85 7.26 -2.90
C ILE A 419 -22.60 6.00 -3.36
N PRO A 420 -21.93 4.85 -3.53
CA PRO A 420 -22.58 3.60 -3.91
C PRO A 420 -23.45 3.07 -2.77
N ARG A 421 -24.52 2.35 -3.11
CA ARG A 421 -25.45 1.79 -2.11
C ARG A 421 -24.98 0.45 -1.52
N GLY A 422 -24.51 -0.46 -2.37
CA GLY A 422 -23.96 -1.75 -1.90
C GLY A 422 -22.59 -1.59 -1.25
N TYR A 423 -22.29 -2.45 -0.27
CA TYR A 423 -20.98 -2.61 0.41
C TYR A 423 -20.47 -1.38 1.22
N ILE A 424 -21.12 -0.23 1.12
CA ILE A 424 -20.67 1.03 1.74
C ILE A 424 -20.76 1.02 3.27
N LEU A 425 -21.55 0.12 3.86
CA LEU A 425 -21.55 -0.08 5.31
C LEU A 425 -20.35 -0.93 5.77
N ASP A 426 -19.78 -1.78 4.92
CA ASP A 426 -18.61 -2.60 5.23
C ASP A 426 -17.30 -1.82 4.97
N ASP A 427 -17.30 -0.95 3.96
CA ASP A 427 -16.23 0.01 3.66
C ASP A 427 -16.72 1.48 3.58
N PRO A 428 -17.04 2.14 4.72
CA PRO A 428 -17.57 3.51 4.70
C PRO A 428 -16.55 4.56 4.23
N LEU A 429 -15.25 4.33 4.49
CA LEU A 429 -14.20 5.25 4.10
C LEU A 429 -13.92 5.30 2.59
N SER A 430 -14.39 4.30 1.82
CA SER A 430 -14.34 4.35 0.36
C SER A 430 -15.14 5.52 -0.25
N ALA A 431 -16.15 6.06 0.46
CA ALA A 431 -16.90 7.23 0.03
C ALA A 431 -16.03 8.48 -0.17
N LEU A 432 -14.94 8.62 0.59
CA LEU A 432 -14.12 9.84 0.65
C LEU A 432 -12.84 9.76 -0.21
N GLN A 433 -12.85 8.93 -1.25
CA GLN A 433 -11.64 8.61 -2.01
C GLN A 433 -11.05 9.82 -2.76
N SER A 434 -11.87 10.75 -3.27
CA SER A 434 -11.40 12.05 -3.81
C SER A 434 -10.63 12.87 -2.78
N PHE A 435 -11.21 13.07 -1.60
CA PHE A 435 -10.61 13.82 -0.50
C PHE A 435 -9.28 13.20 -0.06
N TYR A 436 -9.24 11.88 0.16
CA TYR A 436 -8.00 11.22 0.54
C TYR A 436 -6.94 11.29 -0.57
N SER A 437 -7.33 11.16 -1.84
CA SER A 437 -6.41 11.29 -2.97
C SER A 437 -5.79 12.69 -3.03
N TYR A 438 -6.61 13.74 -2.89
CA TYR A 438 -6.18 15.13 -2.90
C TYR A 438 -5.24 15.48 -1.73
N VAL A 439 -5.58 15.10 -0.49
CA VAL A 439 -4.75 15.40 0.69
C VAL A 439 -3.42 14.64 0.64
N ALA A 440 -3.42 13.39 0.17
CA ALA A 440 -2.19 12.62 0.00
C ALA A 440 -1.27 13.25 -1.06
N LYS A 441 -1.84 13.75 -2.16
CA LYS A 441 -1.09 14.45 -3.22
C LYS A 441 -0.40 15.71 -2.69
N ILE A 442 -1.05 16.46 -1.79
CA ILE A 442 -0.44 17.61 -1.09
C ILE A 442 0.76 17.16 -0.25
N ARG A 443 0.58 16.17 0.64
CA ARG A 443 1.66 15.65 1.52
C ARG A 443 2.85 15.16 0.70
N TYR A 444 2.60 14.34 -0.32
CA TYR A 444 3.61 13.81 -1.24
C TYR A 444 4.42 14.92 -1.93
N THR A 445 3.73 15.96 -2.43
CA THR A 445 4.37 17.10 -3.10
C THR A 445 5.24 17.90 -2.11
N LEU A 446 4.77 18.13 -0.88
CA LEU A 446 5.50 18.86 0.15
C LEU A 446 6.75 18.11 0.64
N LYS A 447 6.67 16.78 0.76
CA LYS A 447 7.82 15.91 1.06
C LYS A 447 8.63 15.52 -0.19
N LYS A 448 8.41 16.22 -1.32
CA LYS A 448 9.17 16.10 -2.59
C LYS A 448 9.23 14.66 -3.15
N GLY A 449 8.22 13.85 -2.87
CA GLY A 449 8.17 12.44 -3.28
C GLY A 449 9.17 11.52 -2.56
N LYS A 450 9.61 11.87 -1.35
CA LYS A 450 10.36 10.93 -0.48
C LYS A 450 9.43 9.93 0.23
N PRO A 451 9.94 8.76 0.64
CA PRO A 451 9.32 7.96 1.69
C PRO A 451 9.22 8.73 3.01
N LEU A 452 8.28 8.33 3.86
CA LEU A 452 7.99 8.99 5.14
C LEU A 452 8.15 7.99 6.28
N TRP A 453 8.95 8.36 7.28
CA TRP A 453 9.13 7.65 8.54
C TRP A 453 8.16 8.17 9.60
N THR A 454 7.43 7.27 10.27
CA THR A 454 6.51 7.63 11.36
C THR A 454 7.15 7.51 12.75
N ALA A 455 6.50 8.09 13.75
CA ALA A 455 6.67 7.64 15.14
C ALA A 455 6.37 6.14 15.28
N SER A 456 6.88 5.54 16.37
CA SER A 456 6.60 4.13 16.69
C SER A 456 5.14 3.92 17.11
N TYR A 457 4.61 2.74 16.86
CA TYR A 457 3.24 2.39 17.21
C TYR A 457 3.03 0.87 17.36
N GLY A 458 2.10 0.49 18.23
CA GLY A 458 1.65 -0.90 18.38
C GLY A 458 1.03 -1.46 17.10
N PRO A 459 1.58 -2.56 16.54
CA PRO A 459 1.05 -3.16 15.32
C PRO A 459 -0.27 -3.89 15.58
N TYR A 460 -1.06 -4.06 14.53
CA TYR A 460 -2.43 -4.60 14.61
C TYR A 460 -2.53 -6.07 15.05
N ASN A 461 -1.39 -6.74 15.18
CA ASN A 461 -1.22 -8.13 15.57
C ASN A 461 -0.71 -8.30 17.01
N GLY A 462 -0.47 -7.21 17.76
CA GLY A 462 -0.14 -7.27 19.19
C GLY A 462 1.23 -7.88 19.51
N LEU A 463 2.23 -7.65 18.65
CA LEU A 463 3.59 -8.20 18.81
C LEU A 463 4.50 -7.18 19.54
N GLU A 464 5.44 -6.57 18.84
CA GLU A 464 6.32 -5.49 19.32
C GLU A 464 5.98 -4.20 18.60
N ASP A 465 6.13 -3.05 19.25
CA ASP A 465 5.98 -1.73 18.62
C ASP A 465 6.95 -1.58 17.43
N VAL A 466 6.45 -0.96 16.36
CA VAL A 466 7.17 -0.85 15.08
C VAL A 466 7.22 0.57 14.56
N ILE A 467 8.34 0.89 13.92
CA ILE A 467 8.51 2.09 13.10
C ILE A 467 8.20 1.72 11.64
N ALA A 468 7.34 2.50 10.98
CA ALA A 468 7.05 2.32 9.57
C ALA A 468 7.78 3.36 8.71
N VAL A 469 8.46 2.90 7.66
CA VAL A 469 8.64 3.71 6.45
C VAL A 469 7.46 3.44 5.52
N SER A 470 6.94 4.46 4.87
CA SER A 470 5.78 4.37 3.99
C SER A 470 5.95 5.17 2.71
N TYR A 471 5.26 4.78 1.65
CA TYR A 471 5.23 5.48 0.36
C TYR A 471 3.83 5.43 -0.29
N PRO A 472 3.25 6.55 -0.73
CA PRO A 472 1.91 6.58 -1.30
C PRO A 472 1.93 6.16 -2.78
N VAL A 473 0.94 5.38 -3.20
CA VAL A 473 0.81 4.83 -4.55
C VAL A 473 -0.28 5.58 -5.30
N PHE A 474 0.08 6.30 -6.37
CA PHE A 474 -0.87 7.08 -7.17
C PHE A 474 -1.01 6.53 -8.60
N ASP A 475 -2.23 6.51 -9.12
CA ASP A 475 -2.50 6.42 -10.55
C ASP A 475 -3.02 7.78 -11.06
N GLY A 476 -2.13 8.58 -11.65
CA GLY A 476 -2.40 10.00 -11.91
C GLY A 476 -2.53 10.79 -10.61
N ASP A 477 -3.73 11.27 -10.30
CA ASP A 477 -4.07 11.95 -9.05
C ASP A 477 -4.84 11.05 -8.05
N TYR A 478 -5.23 9.83 -8.44
CA TYR A 478 -5.99 8.89 -7.61
C TYR A 478 -5.06 8.09 -6.69
N LEU A 479 -5.35 8.06 -5.38
CA LEU A 479 -4.62 7.24 -4.41
C LEU A 479 -5.08 5.78 -4.48
N VAL A 480 -4.20 4.91 -4.98
CA VAL A 480 -4.39 3.44 -5.00
C VAL A 480 -4.19 2.86 -3.60
N GLY A 481 -3.31 3.45 -2.79
CA GLY A 481 -3.05 3.05 -1.41
C GLY A 481 -1.66 3.48 -0.94
N VAL A 482 -1.15 2.81 0.10
CA VAL A 482 0.17 3.09 0.70
C VAL A 482 0.96 1.78 0.79
N ALA A 483 2.17 1.79 0.23
CA ALA A 483 3.18 0.76 0.43
C ALA A 483 3.93 1.01 1.75
N VAL A 484 4.25 -0.04 2.50
CA VAL A 484 4.84 0.07 3.84
C VAL A 484 5.93 -0.99 4.04
N ILE A 485 7.01 -0.61 4.71
CA ILE A 485 7.93 -1.54 5.35
C ILE A 485 8.03 -1.15 6.83
N THR A 486 7.93 -2.14 7.71
CA THR A 486 8.02 -1.93 9.17
C THR A 486 9.31 -2.53 9.70
N ILE A 487 9.93 -1.81 10.63
CA ILE A 487 11.14 -2.17 11.36
C ILE A 487 10.76 -2.29 12.84
N PHE A 488 11.32 -3.26 13.56
CA PHE A 488 11.22 -3.32 15.02
C PHE A 488 11.82 -2.05 15.65
N GLU A 489 11.27 -1.56 16.76
CA GLU A 489 11.81 -0.37 17.43
C GLU A 489 13.09 -0.66 18.21
N ASN A 490 13.17 -1.79 18.92
CA ASN A 490 14.26 -2.08 19.84
C ASN A 490 15.52 -2.60 19.12
N LEU A 491 16.19 -1.69 18.40
CA LEU A 491 17.45 -1.95 17.69
C LEU A 491 18.67 -1.28 18.37
N GLY A 492 18.43 -0.50 19.43
CA GLY A 492 19.42 0.20 20.22
C GLY A 492 19.75 1.62 19.73
N GLN A 493 20.31 2.42 20.64
CA GLN A 493 20.44 3.88 20.58
C GLN A 493 20.97 4.46 19.25
N LEU A 494 21.90 3.78 18.55
CA LEU A 494 22.41 4.25 17.26
C LEU A 494 21.31 4.23 16.18
N TRP A 495 20.51 3.16 16.13
CA TRP A 495 19.39 3.03 15.21
C TRP A 495 18.30 4.05 15.55
N GLU A 496 17.99 4.21 16.85
CA GLU A 496 17.02 5.21 17.32
C GLU A 496 17.41 6.63 16.89
N SER A 497 18.68 7.03 17.04
CA SER A 497 19.16 8.36 16.63
C SER A 497 18.99 8.58 15.11
N VAL A 498 19.56 7.70 14.29
CA VAL A 498 19.53 7.85 12.82
C VAL A 498 18.09 7.78 12.27
N ILE A 499 17.22 6.93 12.86
CA ILE A 499 15.81 6.89 12.48
C ILE A 499 15.07 8.16 12.93
N ASN A 500 15.37 8.71 14.10
CA ASN A 500 14.78 9.98 14.56
C ASN A 500 15.19 11.17 13.68
N GLU A 501 16.41 11.19 13.14
CA GLU A 501 16.87 12.20 12.18
C GLU A 501 16.18 12.07 10.80
N ARG A 502 15.64 10.88 10.48
CA ARG A 502 14.82 10.62 9.28
C ARG A 502 13.31 10.85 9.49
N LYS A 503 12.84 11.02 10.73
CA LYS A 503 11.42 11.27 11.03
C LYS A 503 11.01 12.66 10.53
N ASP A 504 10.03 12.66 9.66
CA ASP A 504 9.42 13.87 9.10
C ASP A 504 8.44 14.49 10.11
N GLU A 505 8.24 15.82 10.09
CA GLU A 505 7.12 16.44 10.82
C GLU A 505 5.79 15.76 10.42
N ASP A 506 5.11 15.07 11.35
CA ASP A 506 3.88 14.30 11.08
C ASP A 506 2.78 15.16 10.42
N ILE A 507 2.70 16.45 10.79
CA ILE A 507 1.70 17.39 10.31
C ILE A 507 2.38 18.63 9.69
N VAL A 508 2.10 18.93 8.42
CA VAL A 508 2.52 20.18 7.76
C VAL A 508 1.32 21.09 7.46
N THR A 509 1.49 22.41 7.54
CA THR A 509 0.44 23.36 7.15
C THR A 509 0.54 23.72 5.67
N ASN A 510 -0.51 23.48 4.89
CA ASN A 510 -0.62 23.99 3.53
C ASN A 510 -2.09 24.26 3.14
N PRO A 511 -2.44 25.40 2.52
CA PRO A 511 -3.81 25.71 2.12
C PRO A 511 -4.31 24.91 0.90
N GLY A 512 -3.47 24.06 0.30
CA GLY A 512 -3.75 23.24 -0.86
C GLY A 512 -3.74 24.01 -2.19
N PRO A 513 -3.34 23.38 -3.32
CA PRO A 513 -3.51 23.96 -4.64
C PRO A 513 -4.99 24.19 -4.95
N SER A 514 -5.32 25.06 -5.90
CA SER A 514 -6.69 25.13 -6.43
C SER A 514 -7.13 23.75 -6.94
N LEU A 515 -8.40 23.42 -6.75
CA LEU A 515 -8.97 22.26 -7.43
C LEU A 515 -9.20 22.63 -8.89
N ASN A 516 -8.96 21.69 -9.80
CA ASN A 516 -9.65 21.70 -11.10
C ASN A 516 -10.92 20.85 -10.92
N CYS A 517 -11.96 21.05 -11.74
CA CYS A 517 -13.12 20.16 -11.66
C CYS A 517 -12.69 18.70 -11.86
N SER A 518 -13.08 17.84 -10.93
CA SER A 518 -12.91 16.40 -11.03
C SER A 518 -14.15 15.72 -10.49
N ALA A 519 -14.95 15.19 -11.41
CA ALA A 519 -16.12 14.39 -11.09
C ALA A 519 -15.74 12.91 -11.15
N SER A 520 -15.39 12.34 -10.00
CA SER A 520 -15.09 10.91 -9.92
C SER A 520 -16.39 10.12 -9.92
N LEU A 521 -16.47 9.08 -10.76
CA LEU A 521 -17.45 8.03 -10.53
C LEU A 521 -16.88 7.15 -9.41
N SER A 522 -17.51 7.22 -8.24
CA SER A 522 -17.18 6.39 -7.08
C SER A 522 -17.29 4.92 -7.47
N SER A 523 -16.22 4.15 -7.22
CA SER A 523 -15.91 2.87 -7.85
C SER A 523 -15.69 2.97 -9.37
N MET A 524 -14.64 2.31 -9.86
CA MET A 524 -14.54 1.98 -11.28
C MET A 524 -15.66 0.99 -11.62
N ASP A 525 -16.80 1.50 -12.12
CA ASP A 525 -17.95 0.76 -12.67
C ASP A 525 -17.61 0.03 -13.99
N VAL A 526 -16.40 -0.56 -14.06
CA VAL A 526 -15.98 -1.46 -15.14
C VAL A 526 -16.72 -2.77 -14.92
N ALA A 527 -17.62 -3.10 -15.85
CA ALA A 527 -18.42 -4.32 -15.83
C ALA A 527 -17.57 -5.58 -16.15
N VAL A 528 -16.64 -5.93 -15.25
CA VAL A 528 -15.79 -7.12 -15.36
C VAL A 528 -16.65 -8.39 -15.16
N PRO A 529 -16.60 -9.37 -16.08
CA PRO A 529 -17.41 -10.59 -15.95
C PRO A 529 -17.15 -11.37 -14.65
N GLY A 530 -18.22 -11.71 -13.94
CA GLY A 530 -18.19 -12.52 -12.71
C GLY A 530 -17.77 -11.77 -11.43
N LEU A 531 -17.52 -10.46 -11.50
CA LEU A 531 -17.29 -9.63 -10.33
C LEU A 531 -18.57 -9.53 -9.46
N GLY A 532 -18.44 -9.40 -8.14
CA GLY A 532 -19.57 -9.37 -7.20
C GLY A 532 -20.05 -10.77 -6.78
N ASN A 533 -20.22 -11.70 -7.72
CA ASN A 533 -20.69 -13.08 -7.46
C ASN A 533 -19.56 -14.04 -7.03
N SER A 534 -18.56 -13.54 -6.31
CA SER A 534 -17.36 -14.32 -5.96
C SER A 534 -16.78 -13.90 -4.61
N ASN A 535 -15.96 -14.78 -4.01
CA ASN A 535 -15.22 -14.46 -2.78
C ASN A 535 -13.95 -13.61 -3.03
N GLY A 536 -13.81 -12.95 -4.19
CA GLY A 536 -12.64 -12.13 -4.54
C GLY A 536 -11.33 -12.90 -4.76
N GLY A 537 -11.39 -14.24 -4.88
CA GLY A 537 -10.19 -15.08 -4.89
C GLY A 537 -9.62 -15.31 -3.50
N LEU A 538 -10.45 -15.22 -2.44
CA LEU A 538 -10.07 -15.68 -1.10
C LEU A 538 -10.05 -17.20 -1.00
N CYS A 539 -9.28 -17.74 -0.05
CA CYS A 539 -9.28 -19.15 0.28
C CYS A 539 -10.49 -19.52 1.14
N SER A 540 -11.05 -20.71 0.93
CA SER A 540 -11.95 -21.33 1.92
C SER A 540 -11.20 -21.57 3.23
N GLY A 541 -11.81 -21.24 4.37
CA GLY A 541 -11.24 -21.50 5.69
C GLY A 541 -11.06 -23.00 5.95
N SER A 542 -9.99 -23.36 6.66
CA SER A 542 -9.75 -24.74 7.09
C SER A 542 -10.54 -25.03 8.36
N ASN A 543 -11.37 -26.10 8.37
CA ASN A 543 -12.15 -26.48 9.56
C ASN A 543 -11.26 -27.14 10.63
N LEU A 544 -10.50 -26.31 11.34
CA LEU A 544 -9.52 -26.69 12.37
C LEU A 544 -10.06 -26.47 13.79
N ALA A 545 -11.38 -26.52 13.99
CA ALA A 545 -12.04 -26.24 15.27
C ALA A 545 -11.59 -27.15 16.44
N ALA A 546 -10.94 -28.28 16.15
CA ALA A 546 -10.35 -29.18 17.14
C ALA A 546 -8.91 -28.81 17.59
N GLN A 547 -8.30 -27.77 17.00
CA GLN A 547 -6.98 -27.26 17.39
C GLN A 547 -7.10 -25.89 18.05
N SER A 548 -6.36 -25.65 19.13
CA SER A 548 -6.25 -24.31 19.71
C SER A 548 -5.44 -23.38 18.79
N TYR A 549 -5.52 -22.07 19.02
CA TYR A 549 -4.75 -21.09 18.23
C TYR A 549 -3.24 -21.27 18.44
N GLU A 550 -2.83 -21.48 19.69
CA GLU A 550 -1.45 -21.73 20.10
C GLU A 550 -0.89 -23.00 19.41
N ALA A 551 -1.71 -24.06 19.27
CA ALA A 551 -1.32 -25.29 18.58
C ALA A 551 -1.11 -25.13 17.05
N ARG A 552 -1.62 -24.04 16.44
CA ARG A 552 -1.32 -23.66 15.04
C ARG A 552 -0.14 -22.68 14.96
N THR A 553 -0.08 -21.72 15.88
CA THR A 553 0.81 -20.55 15.81
C THR A 553 2.16 -20.76 16.52
N CYS A 554 2.28 -21.65 17.49
CA CYS A 554 3.54 -21.91 18.21
C CYS A 554 4.33 -23.05 17.55
N CYS A 555 5.60 -22.80 17.19
CA CYS A 555 6.47 -23.81 16.57
C CYS A 555 7.22 -24.71 17.57
N GLU A 556 7.26 -24.39 18.86
CA GLU A 556 8.29 -24.88 19.81
C GLU A 556 8.50 -26.40 19.84
N ALA A 557 7.43 -27.19 19.88
CA ALA A 557 7.53 -28.66 19.92
C ALA A 557 7.46 -29.33 18.55
N GLN A 558 6.93 -28.66 17.52
CA GLN A 558 6.69 -29.25 16.19
C GLN A 558 7.94 -29.31 15.29
N CYS A 559 9.13 -29.07 15.84
CA CYS A 559 10.40 -29.34 15.16
C CYS A 559 10.92 -30.77 15.36
N ASN A 560 10.26 -31.60 16.17
CA ASN A 560 10.55 -33.03 16.28
C ASN A 560 9.51 -33.85 15.50
N GLN A 561 9.99 -34.83 14.72
CA GLN A 561 9.18 -35.80 13.95
C GLN A 561 8.35 -35.23 12.78
N ILE A 562 8.99 -34.41 11.95
CA ILE A 562 9.05 -34.82 10.53
C ILE A 562 10.53 -35.06 10.20
N GLN A 563 10.85 -36.28 9.77
CA GLN A 563 12.07 -36.44 8.98
C GLN A 563 11.81 -35.81 7.63
N LEU A 564 12.53 -34.74 7.31
CA LEU A 564 12.73 -34.30 5.93
C LEU A 564 13.04 -35.55 5.10
N GLY A 565 12.09 -35.94 4.24
CA GLY A 565 12.14 -37.21 3.52
C GLY A 565 13.48 -37.34 2.83
N GLY A 566 14.33 -38.23 3.37
CA GLY A 566 15.78 -38.08 3.31
C GLY A 566 16.25 -37.79 1.89
N SER A 567 16.79 -36.59 1.67
CA SER A 567 16.86 -36.02 0.32
C SER A 567 17.51 -37.02 -0.63
N SER A 568 16.78 -37.41 -1.68
CA SER A 568 17.34 -37.95 -2.92
C SER A 568 18.07 -36.85 -3.70
N GLY A 569 18.86 -36.05 -2.97
CA GLY A 569 19.92 -35.24 -3.52
C GLY A 569 20.78 -36.16 -4.36
N ILE A 570 20.71 -35.95 -5.67
CA ILE A 570 21.33 -36.80 -6.66
C ILE A 570 22.83 -36.81 -6.32
N LYS A 571 23.31 -37.97 -5.85
CA LYS A 571 24.74 -38.21 -5.64
C LYS A 571 25.40 -38.29 -7.02
N LEU A 572 25.56 -37.12 -7.65
CA LEU A 572 26.54 -36.89 -8.69
C LEU A 572 27.87 -37.36 -8.13
N SER A 573 28.33 -38.52 -8.60
CA SER A 573 29.60 -39.08 -8.18
C SER A 573 30.71 -38.09 -8.53
N VAL A 574 31.84 -38.15 -7.84
CA VAL A 574 32.98 -37.27 -8.12
C VAL A 574 33.39 -37.33 -9.61
N GLY A 575 33.21 -38.50 -10.25
CA GLY A 575 33.41 -38.68 -11.70
C GLY A 575 32.46 -37.87 -12.60
N ALA A 576 31.23 -37.53 -12.17
CA ALA A 576 30.30 -36.71 -12.95
C ALA A 576 30.70 -35.23 -12.95
N ILE A 577 31.18 -34.70 -11.81
CA ILE A 577 31.69 -33.33 -11.69
C ILE A 577 33.00 -33.20 -12.50
N VAL A 578 33.90 -34.18 -12.40
CA VAL A 578 35.12 -34.24 -13.22
C VAL A 578 34.80 -34.37 -14.71
N GLY A 579 33.81 -35.19 -15.07
CA GLY A 579 33.36 -35.36 -16.47
C GLY A 579 32.81 -34.08 -17.09
N THR A 580 32.00 -33.31 -16.35
CA THR A 580 31.45 -32.02 -16.83
C THR A 580 32.54 -30.95 -16.96
N ALA A 581 33.50 -30.88 -16.04
CA ALA A 581 34.63 -29.96 -16.15
C ALA A 581 35.53 -30.27 -17.36
N ILE A 582 35.93 -31.54 -17.56
CA ILE A 582 36.76 -31.96 -18.69
C ILE A 582 36.02 -31.77 -20.02
N GLY A 583 34.73 -32.15 -20.07
CA GLY A 583 33.89 -31.97 -21.25
C GLY A 583 33.74 -30.50 -21.66
N GLY A 584 33.47 -29.61 -20.70
CA GLY A 584 33.38 -28.17 -20.94
C GLY A 584 34.68 -27.56 -21.45
N CYS A 585 35.83 -27.91 -20.83
CA CYS A 585 37.15 -27.46 -21.26
C CYS A 585 37.49 -27.93 -22.69
N LEU A 586 37.21 -29.19 -23.04
CA LEU A 586 37.41 -29.70 -24.40
C LEU A 586 36.54 -28.98 -25.44
N LEU A 587 35.28 -28.69 -25.11
CA LEU A 587 34.35 -27.98 -26.00
C LEU A 587 34.82 -26.53 -26.25
N ILE A 588 35.30 -25.85 -25.21
CA ILE A 588 35.92 -24.51 -25.31
C ILE A 588 37.18 -24.55 -26.19
N ILE A 589 38.07 -25.55 -26.00
CA ILE A 589 39.28 -25.71 -26.82
C ILE A 589 38.92 -25.94 -28.31
N VAL A 590 37.91 -26.77 -28.60
CA VAL A 590 37.42 -26.99 -29.97
C VAL A 590 36.84 -25.70 -30.57
N LEU A 591 36.06 -24.92 -29.82
CA LEU A 591 35.52 -23.65 -30.29
C LEU A 591 36.63 -22.62 -30.60
N ILE A 592 37.65 -22.53 -29.74
CA ILE A 592 38.84 -21.69 -29.97
C ILE A 592 39.57 -22.15 -31.25
N PHE A 593 39.77 -23.45 -31.43
CA PHE A 593 40.46 -23.99 -32.61
C PHE A 593 39.68 -23.73 -33.91
N LEU A 594 38.35 -23.84 -33.88
CA LEU A 594 37.48 -23.50 -35.00
C LEU A 594 37.47 -21.99 -35.31
N TRP A 595 37.55 -21.15 -34.29
CA TRP A 595 37.66 -19.69 -34.43
C TRP A 595 38.99 -19.29 -35.09
N PHE A 596 40.13 -19.83 -34.62
CA PHE A 596 41.43 -19.64 -35.27
C PHE A 596 41.43 -20.16 -36.73
N ARG A 597 40.82 -21.32 -36.99
CA ARG A 597 40.71 -21.87 -38.35
C ARG A 597 39.88 -20.99 -39.29
N LYS A 598 38.85 -20.28 -38.77
CA LYS A 598 38.11 -19.24 -39.51
C LYS A 598 38.93 -17.97 -39.75
N ALA A 599 39.73 -17.54 -38.77
CA ALA A 599 40.57 -16.34 -38.89
C ALA A 599 41.67 -16.50 -39.96
N ILE A 600 42.32 -17.67 -40.02
CA ILE A 600 43.38 -17.98 -40.99
C ILE A 600 42.89 -17.94 -42.45
N TRP A 601 41.58 -18.15 -42.68
CA TRP A 601 40.96 -18.07 -44.02
C TRP A 601 40.48 -16.65 -44.40
N ARG A 602 40.84 -15.60 -43.65
CA ARG A 602 40.47 -14.20 -43.93
C ARG A 602 41.66 -13.23 -43.91
N PHE A 603 42.59 -13.42 -44.85
CA PHE A 603 43.53 -12.37 -45.27
C PHE A 603 43.46 -12.16 -46.78
N PRO A 604 43.03 -10.97 -47.27
CA PRO A 604 43.07 -10.62 -48.68
C PRO A 604 44.50 -10.26 -49.12
N THR A 605 44.78 -10.40 -50.42
CA THR A 605 46.09 -10.15 -51.01
C THR A 605 46.42 -8.65 -51.11
N MET A 606 47.54 -8.23 -50.53
CA MET A 606 48.04 -6.85 -50.71
C MET A 606 48.61 -6.66 -52.11
N LYS A 607 48.13 -5.63 -52.84
CA LYS A 607 48.85 -5.07 -53.99
C LYS A 607 49.91 -4.09 -53.49
N LYS A 608 51.10 -4.11 -54.10
CA LYS A 608 52.17 -3.13 -53.84
C LYS A 608 51.80 -1.77 -54.43
N THR A 609 52.14 -0.70 -53.73
CA THR A 609 52.27 0.66 -54.27
C THR A 609 53.75 1.05 -54.37
N VAL A 610 54.06 1.91 -55.35
CA VAL A 610 55.38 2.51 -55.61
C VAL A 610 55.12 4.01 -55.86
N PRO A 611 55.94 4.94 -55.33
CA PRO A 611 55.59 6.36 -55.31
C PRO A 611 55.96 7.10 -56.61
N GLY A 612 55.25 8.21 -56.90
CA GLY A 612 55.54 9.12 -58.00
C GLY A 612 54.76 10.43 -57.87
N ASN A 613 55.44 11.57 -58.05
CA ASN A 613 54.90 12.92 -57.83
C ASN A 613 53.95 13.41 -58.94
N GLY A 614 52.99 14.26 -58.56
CA GLY A 614 53.05 15.66 -58.98
C GLY A 614 52.09 16.19 -60.06
N GLY A 615 51.13 17.01 -59.61
CA GLY A 615 50.90 18.34 -60.20
C GLY A 615 49.64 18.57 -61.05
N LEU A 616 49.06 19.77 -60.84
CA LEU A 616 48.05 20.49 -61.66
C LEU A 616 46.64 19.86 -61.81
N VAL A 617 45.57 20.61 -62.14
CA VAL A 617 45.04 21.95 -61.71
C VAL A 617 43.72 22.18 -62.47
N THR A 618 42.77 22.98 -61.94
CA THR A 618 41.47 23.40 -62.59
C THR A 618 40.49 22.27 -62.98
N GLU A 619 39.17 22.45 -63.14
CA GLU A 619 38.17 23.46 -62.68
C GLU A 619 36.76 22.83 -62.77
N ALA A 620 35.70 23.52 -62.33
CA ALA A 620 34.35 22.96 -62.18
C ALA A 620 33.52 22.92 -63.49
N THR A 621 32.48 22.07 -63.52
CA THR A 621 31.08 22.49 -63.78
C THR A 621 30.03 21.39 -63.52
N GLU A 622 28.77 21.84 -63.38
CA GLU A 622 27.51 21.14 -63.06
C GLU A 622 26.57 21.20 -64.31
N PRO A 623 25.23 20.92 -64.31
CA PRO A 623 24.32 20.15 -63.42
C PRO A 623 23.29 19.26 -64.20
N ALA A 624 22.12 18.96 -63.57
CA ALA A 624 20.81 18.49 -64.11
C ALA A 624 20.53 16.96 -64.10
N LYS A 625 19.28 16.45 -63.89
CA LYS A 625 17.96 17.01 -63.47
C LYS A 625 17.03 15.90 -62.91
N SER A 626 15.90 16.27 -62.29
CA SER A 626 14.78 15.42 -61.77
C SER A 626 13.61 15.33 -62.81
N PRO A 627 12.33 14.85 -62.59
CA PRO A 627 11.51 14.72 -61.33
C PRO A 627 10.48 13.54 -61.19
N GLU A 628 9.64 13.61 -60.13
CA GLU A 628 8.24 13.09 -59.97
C GLU A 628 7.95 11.56 -59.89
N SER A 629 6.90 11.03 -59.22
CA SER A 629 5.77 11.51 -58.35
C SER A 629 5.23 10.31 -57.48
N VAL A 630 4.07 10.21 -56.77
CA VAL A 630 2.82 11.00 -56.61
C VAL A 630 2.01 10.66 -55.31
N PHE A 631 1.31 11.66 -54.73
CA PHE A 631 0.07 11.67 -53.88
C PHE A 631 -0.21 10.85 -52.58
N SER A 632 -1.19 11.37 -51.82
CA SER A 632 -1.77 10.90 -50.53
C SER A 632 -3.24 11.38 -50.37
N ARG A 633 -3.86 11.28 -49.15
CA ARG A 633 -5.22 11.74 -48.70
C ARG A 633 -6.35 10.70 -48.77
N PHE A 634 -7.44 10.75 -47.97
CA PHE A 634 -7.88 11.57 -46.80
C PHE A 634 -8.78 10.67 -45.90
N MET A 635 -8.75 10.74 -44.56
CA MET A 635 -9.32 11.74 -43.62
C MET A 635 -10.86 11.64 -43.45
N GLY A 636 -11.31 11.75 -42.20
CA GLY A 636 -12.68 11.65 -41.71
C GLY A 636 -12.68 11.72 -40.18
#